data_AF-A0A5C7T4Q4-F1
#
_entry.id   AF-A0A5C7T4Q4-F1
#
_cell.length_a   1.000
_cell.length_b   1.000
_cell.length_c   1.000
_cell.angle_alpha   90.00
_cell.angle_beta   90.00
_cell.angle_gamma   90.00
#
_symmetry.space_group_name_H-M   'P 1'
#
loop_
_entity.id
_entity.type
_entity.pdbx_description
1 polymer ?
#
loop_
_entity_poly.entity_id
_entity_poly.type
_entity_poly.pdbx_seq_one_letter_code
_entity_poly.pdbx_strand_id
1 'polypeptide(L)' 'GDTLAAIAKFHIAEDVGYISTGGGAFLEFLEGKTLPAIAALEARVKD' A
#
# COMPACT_ATOMS: atom_id res chain seq x y z
N GLY A 1 -6.09 -7.79 -0.35
CA GLY A 1 -7.05 -8.46 -1.26
C GLY A 1 -8.31 -8.78 -0.49
N ASP A 2 -8.27 -9.82 0.31
CA ASP A 2 -9.42 -10.25 1.12
C ASP A 2 -9.87 -9.22 2.14
N THR A 3 -8.93 -8.44 2.71
CA THR A 3 -9.26 -7.31 3.58
C THR A 3 -10.17 -6.29 2.89
N LEU A 4 -9.90 -5.97 1.62
CA LEU A 4 -10.72 -5.04 0.84
C LEU A 4 -12.07 -5.68 0.50
N ALA A 5 -12.09 -6.97 0.17
CA ALA A 5 -13.33 -7.70 -0.07
C ALA A 5 -14.23 -7.72 1.18
N ALA A 6 -13.64 -7.89 2.37
CA ALA A 6 -14.36 -7.82 3.64
C ALA A 6 -14.90 -6.40 3.91
N ILE A 7 -14.05 -5.38 3.76
CA ILE A 7 -14.47 -3.96 3.92
C ILE A 7 -15.66 -3.65 3.00
N ALA A 8 -15.60 -4.07 1.74
CA ALA A 8 -16.69 -3.89 0.79
C ALA A 8 -17.95 -4.66 1.19
N LYS A 9 -17.81 -5.93 1.62
CA LYS A 9 -18.91 -6.79 2.04
C LYS A 9 -19.65 -6.24 3.27
N PHE A 10 -18.94 -5.60 4.18
CA PHE A 10 -19.52 -5.03 5.40
C PHE A 10 -19.88 -3.55 5.27
N HIS A 11 -19.62 -2.92 4.12
CA HIS A 11 -19.91 -1.50 3.84
C HIS A 11 -19.27 -0.52 4.84
N ILE A 12 -18.06 -0.84 5.34
CA ILE A 12 -17.35 -0.06 6.37
C ILE A 12 -16.21 0.79 5.79
N ALA A 13 -16.24 1.12 4.50
CA ALA A 13 -15.14 1.83 3.85
C ALA A 13 -14.88 3.22 4.47
N GLU A 14 -15.95 3.94 4.82
CA GLU A 14 -15.88 5.28 5.43
C GLU A 14 -15.32 5.25 6.86
N ASP A 15 -15.35 4.09 7.52
CA ASP A 15 -14.82 3.91 8.88
C ASP A 15 -13.30 3.64 8.89
N VAL A 16 -12.67 3.49 7.72
CA VAL A 16 -11.25 3.16 7.59
C VAL A 16 -10.49 4.36 7.05
N GLY A 17 -9.59 4.93 7.86
CA GLY A 17 -8.86 6.17 7.51
C GLY A 17 -7.96 6.09 6.27
N TYR A 18 -7.49 4.90 5.88
CA TYR A 18 -6.76 4.68 4.63
C TYR A 18 -6.87 3.24 4.16
N ILE A 19 -7.23 3.03 2.89
CA ILE A 19 -7.33 1.71 2.28
C ILE A 19 -6.24 1.57 1.22
N SER A 20 -5.21 0.78 1.53
CA SER A 20 -4.17 0.44 0.56
C SER A 20 -4.65 -0.65 -0.41
N THR A 21 -4.59 -0.38 -1.70
CA THR A 21 -4.81 -1.37 -2.77
C THR A 21 -3.51 -2.04 -3.25
N GLY A 22 -2.36 -1.73 -2.62
CA GLY A 22 -1.03 -2.13 -3.06
C GLY A 22 -0.68 -3.62 -2.90
N GLY A 23 -1.58 -4.43 -2.33
CA GLY A 23 -1.40 -5.88 -2.23
C GLY A 23 -0.06 -6.27 -1.59
N GLY A 24 0.75 -7.02 -2.34
CA GLY A 24 2.09 -7.45 -1.89
C GLY A 24 3.07 -6.30 -1.68
N ALA A 25 3.02 -5.24 -2.50
CA ALA A 25 3.89 -4.08 -2.34
C ALA A 25 3.63 -3.33 -1.03
N PHE A 26 2.37 -3.33 -0.56
CA PHE A 26 2.04 -2.80 0.75
C PHE A 26 2.63 -3.65 1.89
N LEU A 27 2.63 -4.98 1.75
CA LEU A 27 3.26 -5.87 2.73
C LEU A 27 4.78 -5.70 2.74
N GLU A 28 5.44 -5.68 1.57
CA GLU A 28 6.88 -5.45 1.47
C GLU A 28 7.30 -4.10 2.05
N PHE A 29 6.48 -3.06 1.86
CA PHE A 29 6.70 -1.75 2.48
C PHE A 29 6.64 -1.83 4.01
N LEU A 30 5.65 -2.53 4.57
CA LEU A 30 5.52 -2.73 6.03
C LEU A 30 6.63 -3.61 6.61
N GLU A 31 7.17 -4.54 5.83
CA GLU A 31 8.35 -5.34 6.18
C GLU A 31 9.65 -4.50 6.20
N GLY A 32 9.60 -3.23 5.78
CA GLY A 32 10.75 -2.33 5.72
C GLY A 32 11.66 -2.59 4.52
N LYS A 33 11.19 -3.31 3.49
CA LYS A 33 11.95 -3.56 2.26
C LYS A 33 11.96 -2.31 1.38
N THR A 34 13.08 -2.11 0.68
CA THR A 34 13.17 -1.07 -0.35
C THR A 34 12.34 -1.47 -1.56
N LEU A 35 11.32 -0.68 -1.88
CA LEU A 35 10.56 -0.84 -3.12
C LEU A 35 11.35 -0.25 -4.30
N PRO A 36 11.67 -1.03 -5.35
CA PRO A 36 12.55 -0.57 -6.44
C PRO A 36 12.07 0.70 -7.14
N ALA A 37 10.76 0.83 -7.34
CA ALA A 37 10.16 2.01 -7.97
C ALA A 37 10.33 3.28 -7.12
N ILE A 38 10.19 3.18 -5.79
CA ILE A 38 10.41 4.30 -4.87
C ILE A 38 11.89 4.69 -4.88
N ALA A 39 12.79 3.71 -4.79
CA ALA A 39 14.23 3.94 -4.84
C ALA A 39 14.68 4.64 -6.13
N ALA A 40 14.09 4.24 -7.28
CA ALA A 40 14.36 4.90 -8.55
C ALA A 40 13.92 6.38 -8.54
N LEU A 41 12.75 6.70 -7.96
CA LEU A 41 12.28 8.09 -7.83
C LEU A 41 13.15 8.90 -6.86
N GLU A 42 13.53 8.33 -5.72
CA GLU A 42 14.41 8.99 -4.75
C GLU A 42 15.79 9.30 -5.33
N ALA A 43 16.35 8.40 -6.14
CA ALA A 43 17.62 8.63 -6.83
C ALA A 43 17.51 9.82 -7.79
N ARG A 44 16.41 9.91 -8.54
CA ARG A 44 16.19 10.98 -9.52
C ARG A 44 15.98 12.38 -8.94
N VAL A 45 15.61 12.49 -7.67
CA VAL A 45 15.43 13.79 -6.97
C VAL A 45 16.72 14.25 -6.28
N LYS A 46 17.69 13.35 -6.07
CA LYS A 46 18.97 13.67 -5.42
C LYS A 46 20.04 14.19 -6.39
N ASP A 47 19.84 14.01 -7.69
CA ASP A 47 20.67 14.56 -8.78
C ASP A 47 20.31 16.02 -9.08
#